data_AF-A0A9P6BWJ0-F1
#
_entry.id   AF-A0A9P6BWJ0-F1
#
_cell.length_a   1.000
_cell.length_b   1.000
_cell.length_c   1.000
_cell.angle_alpha   90.00
_cell.angle_beta   90.00
_cell.angle_gamma   90.00
#
_symmetry.space_group_name_H-M   'P 1'
#
loop_
_entity.id
_entity.type
_entity.pdbx_description
1 polymer ?
#
loop_
_entity_poly.entity_id
_entity_poly.type
_entity_poly.pdbx_seq_one_letter_code
_entity_poly.pdbx_strand_id
1 'polypeptide(L)'
;MSGKAFVVITKAQDALIYERSQRAFNPPPISNIQACDCHIYCATHWAKGWWEEVARQLLDLSAPVAVGEELSCMQSATFSGISPACKDAILQLMILQNYFGRGEKILKAVEEGICKLYEL
;
A
#
# COMPACT_ATOMS: atom_id res chain seq x y z
N MET A 1 -29.72 7.01 -0.73
CA MET A 1 -28.49 7.82 -0.58
C MET A 1 -28.71 9.19 -1.21
N SER A 2 -28.41 10.28 -0.50
CA SER A 2 -28.42 11.62 -1.11
C SER A 2 -27.37 11.69 -2.23
N GLY A 3 -27.63 12.46 -3.31
CA GLY A 3 -26.67 12.62 -4.40
C GLY A 3 -25.30 13.15 -3.93
N LYS A 4 -25.27 13.90 -2.82
CA LYS A 4 -24.03 14.39 -2.19
C LYS A 4 -23.21 13.25 -1.58
N ALA A 5 -23.85 12.32 -0.87
CA ALA A 5 -23.17 11.16 -0.31
C ALA A 5 -22.58 10.26 -1.41
N PHE A 6 -23.30 10.09 -2.53
CA PHE A 6 -22.79 9.37 -3.69
C PHE A 6 -21.50 10.01 -4.25
N VAL A 7 -21.50 11.34 -4.44
CA VAL A 7 -20.31 12.06 -4.92
C VAL A 7 -19.10 11.91 -3.97
N VAL A 8 -19.33 11.97 -2.65
CA VAL A 8 -18.25 11.78 -1.66
C VAL A 8 -17.64 10.39 -1.78
N ILE A 9 -18.47 9.35 -1.86
CA ILE A 9 -18.01 7.96 -1.97
C ILE A 9 -17.25 7.73 -3.28
N THR A 10 -17.78 8.19 -4.42
CA THR A 10 -17.09 8.02 -5.71
C THR A 10 -15.72 8.71 -5.74
N LYS A 11 -15.63 9.95 -5.24
CA LYS A 11 -14.34 10.66 -5.17
C LYS A 11 -13.32 9.95 -4.27
N ALA A 12 -13.78 9.34 -3.18
CA ALA A 12 -12.91 8.58 -2.31
C ALA A 12 -12.43 7.29 -2.94
N GLN A 13 -13.31 6.60 -3.67
CA GLN A 13 -12.94 5.43 -4.45
C GLN A 13 -11.84 5.78 -5.47
N ASP A 14 -12.00 6.88 -6.23
CA ASP A 14 -10.98 7.35 -7.17
C ASP A 14 -9.65 7.67 -6.47
N ALA A 15 -9.71 8.33 -5.30
CA ALA A 15 -8.52 8.65 -4.51
C ALA A 15 -7.79 7.40 -3.99
N LEU A 16 -8.54 6.37 -3.57
CA LEU A 16 -7.97 5.10 -3.13
C LEU A 16 -7.31 4.34 -4.29
N ILE A 17 -7.98 4.28 -5.45
CA ILE A 17 -7.43 3.64 -6.66
C ILE A 17 -6.14 4.35 -7.09
N TYR A 18 -6.15 5.68 -7.09
CA TYR A 18 -4.97 6.48 -7.42
C TYR A 18 -3.82 6.20 -6.45
N GLU A 19 -4.07 6.20 -5.15
CA GLU A 19 -3.04 5.95 -4.16
C GLU A 19 -2.44 4.55 -4.29
N ARG A 20 -3.28 3.51 -4.45
CA ARG A 20 -2.82 2.15 -4.68
C ARG A 20 -1.96 2.04 -5.93
N SER A 21 -2.37 2.69 -7.02
CA SER A 21 -1.58 2.74 -8.25
C SER A 21 -0.21 3.37 -7.99
N GLN A 22 -0.17 4.49 -7.26
CA GLN A 22 1.11 5.12 -6.91
C GLN A 22 2.02 4.18 -6.11
N ARG A 23 1.48 3.44 -5.13
CA ARG A 23 2.27 2.47 -4.35
C ARG A 23 2.70 1.26 -5.15
N ALA A 24 1.83 0.76 -6.02
CA ALA A 24 2.13 -0.36 -6.91
C ALA A 24 3.33 -0.04 -7.83
N PHE A 25 3.35 1.15 -8.43
CA PHE A 25 4.40 1.53 -9.37
C PHE A 25 5.67 2.12 -8.74
N ASN A 26 5.62 2.55 -7.48
CA ASN A 26 6.76 3.14 -6.78
C ASN A 26 7.17 2.30 -5.58
N PRO A 27 7.84 1.15 -5.77
CA PRO A 27 8.29 0.30 -4.67
C PRO A 27 9.09 1.09 -3.62
N PRO A 28 9.01 0.70 -2.33
CA PRO A 28 9.83 1.33 -1.30
C PRO A 28 11.32 1.11 -1.60
N PRO A 29 12.20 2.09 -1.32
CA PRO A 29 13.61 1.99 -1.69
C PRO A 29 14.35 1.00 -0.78
N ILE A 30 14.91 -0.05 -1.38
CA ILE A 30 15.73 -1.04 -0.68
C ILE A 30 17.20 -0.62 -0.53
N SER A 31 17.74 0.16 -1.47
CA SER A 31 19.18 0.42 -1.59
C SER A 31 19.84 0.99 -0.33
N ASN A 32 19.06 1.66 0.52
CA ASN A 32 19.55 2.32 1.73
C ASN A 32 19.56 1.41 2.98
N ILE A 33 19.17 0.13 2.83
CA ILE A 33 18.95 -0.78 3.95
C ILE A 33 19.91 -1.97 3.88
N GLN A 34 21.12 -1.81 4.38
CA GLN A 34 22.08 -2.91 4.42
C GLN A 34 21.78 -3.87 5.57
N ALA A 35 20.85 -4.80 5.34
CA ALA A 35 20.39 -5.78 6.33
C ALA A 35 20.97 -7.20 6.11
N CYS A 36 21.68 -7.43 5.00
CA CYS A 36 22.36 -8.70 4.73
C CYS A 36 23.66 -8.50 3.94
N ASP A 37 24.50 -9.54 3.90
CA ASP A 37 25.79 -9.53 3.19
C ASP A 37 25.63 -9.46 1.66
N CYS A 38 24.50 -9.92 1.12
CA CYS A 38 24.19 -9.91 -0.31
C CYS A 38 23.20 -8.78 -0.70
N HIS A 39 23.26 -7.65 0.00
CA HIS A 39 22.33 -6.53 -0.19
C HIS A 39 22.18 -6.08 -1.63
N ILE A 40 23.29 -5.99 -2.37
CA ILE A 40 23.30 -5.59 -3.78
C ILE A 40 22.41 -6.53 -4.61
N TYR A 41 22.48 -7.84 -4.37
CA TYR A 41 21.66 -8.83 -5.07
C TYR A 41 20.17 -8.67 -4.72
N CYS A 42 19.85 -8.46 -3.44
CA CYS A 42 18.48 -8.18 -3.00
C CYS A 42 17.93 -6.92 -3.68
N ALA A 43 18.77 -5.87 -3.78
CA ALA A 43 18.39 -4.61 -4.41
C ALA A 43 18.09 -4.76 -5.90
N THR A 44 18.84 -5.61 -6.61
CA THR A 44 18.58 -5.93 -8.02
C THR A 44 17.25 -6.67 -8.22
N HIS A 45 16.84 -7.52 -7.28
CA HIS A 45 15.62 -8.32 -7.40
C HIS A 45 14.37 -7.63 -6.83
N TRP A 46 14.54 -6.56 -6.05
CA TRP A 46 13.47 -5.88 -5.34
C TRP A 46 12.33 -5.39 -6.23
N ALA A 47 12.63 -4.62 -7.28
CA ALA A 47 11.60 -4.05 -8.14
C ALA A 47 10.76 -5.15 -8.82
N LYS A 48 11.42 -6.23 -9.24
CA LYS A 48 10.75 -7.39 -9.83
C LYS A 48 9.88 -8.11 -8.80
N GLY A 49 10.43 -8.45 -7.64
CA GLY A 49 9.69 -9.13 -6.58
C GLY A 49 8.51 -8.30 -6.06
N TRP A 50 8.66 -6.97 -5.95
CA TRP A 50 7.56 -6.06 -5.63
C TRP A 50 6.44 -6.14 -6.65
N TRP A 51 6.78 -6.10 -7.94
CA TRP A 51 5.78 -6.19 -9.00
C TRP A 51 5.04 -7.52 -8.96
N GLU A 52 5.78 -8.61 -8.87
CA GLU A 52 5.24 -9.97 -8.88
C GLU A 52 4.37 -10.24 -7.65
N GLU A 53 4.82 -9.86 -6.46
CA GLU A 53 4.20 -10.30 -5.23
C GLU A 53 3.22 -9.28 -4.61
N VAL A 54 3.38 -7.97 -4.86
CA VAL A 54 2.59 -6.94 -4.16
C VAL A 54 1.83 -6.04 -5.12
N ALA A 55 2.51 -5.45 -6.11
CA ALA A 55 1.94 -4.42 -6.97
C ALA A 55 0.68 -4.91 -7.71
N ARG A 56 0.71 -6.15 -8.23
CA ARG A 56 -0.45 -6.75 -8.91
C ARG A 56 -1.66 -6.89 -7.98
N GLN A 57 -1.45 -7.24 -6.71
CA GLN A 57 -2.53 -7.36 -5.73
C GLN A 57 -3.12 -6.00 -5.39
N LEU A 58 -2.28 -4.96 -5.26
CA LEU A 58 -2.74 -3.58 -5.04
C LEU A 58 -3.58 -3.04 -6.21
N LEU A 59 -3.33 -3.52 -7.43
CA LEU A 59 -4.02 -3.11 -8.65
C LEU A 59 -5.25 -3.99 -8.97
N ASP A 60 -5.50 -5.06 -8.22
CA ASP A 60 -6.65 -5.93 -8.46
C ASP A 60 -7.95 -5.23 -8.03
N LEU A 61 -8.76 -4.84 -9.00
CA LEU A 61 -10.06 -4.21 -8.77
C LEU A 61 -11.17 -5.22 -8.47
N SER A 62 -10.95 -6.50 -8.78
CA SER A 62 -11.91 -7.58 -8.53
C SER A 62 -11.81 -8.12 -7.10
N ALA A 63 -10.61 -8.12 -6.53
CA ALA A 63 -10.33 -8.50 -5.15
C ALA A 63 -9.38 -7.48 -4.50
N PRO A 64 -9.84 -6.23 -4.26
CA PRO A 64 -8.98 -5.20 -3.74
C PRO A 64 -8.51 -5.50 -2.32
N VAL A 65 -7.22 -5.34 -2.07
CA VAL A 65 -6.65 -5.39 -0.71
C VAL A 65 -7.33 -4.34 0.16
N ALA A 66 -7.85 -4.74 1.32
CA ALA A 66 -8.51 -3.81 2.24
C ALA A 66 -7.51 -2.74 2.73
N VAL A 67 -8.00 -1.52 2.93
CA VAL A 67 -7.19 -0.44 3.51
C VAL A 67 -6.80 -0.84 4.94
N GLY A 68 -5.52 -0.75 5.25
CA GLY A 68 -4.94 -1.19 6.52
C GLY A 68 -4.35 -2.60 6.48
N GLU A 69 -4.69 -3.40 5.47
CA GLU A 69 -4.21 -4.80 5.31
C GLU A 69 -3.07 -4.93 4.30
N GLU A 70 -2.63 -3.83 3.68
CA GLU A 70 -1.57 -3.85 2.67
C GLU A 70 -0.23 -4.37 3.23
N LEU A 71 0.09 -4.03 4.48
CA LEU A 71 1.29 -4.55 5.16
C LEU A 71 1.17 -6.06 5.44
N SER A 72 0.00 -6.54 5.87
CA SER A 72 -0.27 -7.96 6.09
C SER A 72 -0.06 -8.77 4.80
N CYS A 73 -0.56 -8.26 3.67
CA CYS A 73 -0.34 -8.83 2.35
C CYS A 73 1.17 -8.99 2.06
N MET A 74 1.94 -7.94 2.29
CA MET A 74 3.38 -7.95 2.06
C MET A 74 4.16 -8.86 3.02
N GLN A 75 3.70 -8.98 4.27
CA GLN A 75 4.29 -9.92 5.23
C GLN A 75 4.13 -11.36 4.76
N SER A 76 3.00 -11.71 4.16
CA SER A 76 2.74 -13.06 3.62
C SER A 76 3.43 -13.35 2.27
N ALA A 77 3.81 -12.32 1.52
CA ALA A 77 4.44 -12.46 0.21
C ALA A 77 5.81 -13.16 0.24
N THR A 78 6.11 -13.97 -0.78
CA THR A 78 7.38 -14.68 -0.90
C THR A 78 8.22 -14.08 -2.01
N PHE A 79 9.25 -13.31 -1.64
CA PHE A 79 10.08 -12.60 -2.60
C PHE A 79 11.25 -13.48 -3.07
N SER A 80 11.22 -13.90 -4.33
CA SER A 80 12.35 -14.62 -4.93
C SER A 80 13.57 -13.72 -5.09
N GLY A 81 14.74 -14.20 -4.65
CA GLY A 81 16.00 -13.46 -4.74
C GLY A 81 16.18 -12.37 -3.68
N ILE A 82 15.33 -12.35 -2.64
CA ILE A 82 15.40 -11.36 -1.55
C ILE A 82 15.52 -12.09 -0.22
N SER A 83 16.53 -11.70 0.57
CA SER A 83 16.72 -12.30 1.88
C SER A 83 15.59 -11.91 2.85
N PRO A 84 15.22 -12.79 3.80
CA PRO A 84 14.27 -12.44 4.86
C PRO A 84 14.68 -11.16 5.61
N ALA A 85 15.97 -11.00 5.93
CA ALA A 85 16.47 -9.81 6.63
C ALA A 85 16.22 -8.50 5.84
N CYS A 86 16.45 -8.48 4.53
CA CYS A 86 16.13 -7.32 3.69
C CYS A 86 14.63 -7.06 3.62
N LYS A 87 13.81 -8.12 3.49
CA LYS A 87 12.35 -7.99 3.49
C LYS A 87 11.85 -7.39 4.80
N ASP A 88 12.30 -7.93 5.94
CA ASP A 88 11.90 -7.46 7.26
C ASP A 88 12.32 -6.02 7.50
N ALA A 89 13.54 -5.65 7.09
CA ALA A 89 14.03 -4.28 7.24
C ALA A 89 13.24 -3.27 6.38
N ILE A 90 12.82 -3.65 5.17
CA ILE A 90 11.92 -2.82 4.35
C ILE A 90 10.53 -2.71 4.99
N LEU A 91 9.98 -3.81 5.50
CA LEU A 91 8.70 -3.81 6.20
C LEU A 91 8.74 -2.85 7.40
N GLN A 92 9.80 -2.89 8.20
CA GLN A 92 10.00 -1.95 9.29
C GLN A 92 10.10 -0.50 8.81
N LEU A 93 10.84 -0.24 7.72
CA LEU A 93 10.90 1.10 7.13
C LEU A 93 9.52 1.60 6.70
N MET A 94 8.71 0.74 6.09
CA MET A 94 7.37 1.09 5.63
C MET A 94 6.42 1.40 6.79
N ILE A 95 6.52 0.64 7.89
CA ILE A 95 5.78 0.91 9.14
C ILE A 95 6.18 2.29 9.68
N LEU A 96 7.48 2.54 9.84
CA LEU A 96 8.01 3.80 10.37
C LEU A 96 7.61 5.02 9.53
N GLN A 97 7.58 4.86 8.20
CA GLN A 97 7.20 5.93 7.28
C GLN A 97 5.69 6.05 7.06
N ASN A 98 4.90 5.18 7.69
CA ASN A 98 3.47 5.07 7.45
C ASN A 98 3.15 5.00 5.94
N TYR A 99 3.86 4.11 5.24
CA TYR A 99 3.91 4.08 3.77
C TYR A 99 2.52 3.94 3.12
N PHE A 100 1.60 3.21 3.76
CA PHE A 100 0.20 3.04 3.31
C PHE A 100 -0.83 3.93 4.03
N GLY A 101 -0.43 4.75 5.00
CA GLY A 101 -1.37 5.48 5.86
C GLY A 101 -2.22 6.55 5.18
N ARG A 102 -1.97 6.87 3.91
CA ARG A 102 -2.84 7.79 3.17
C ARG A 102 -4.21 7.18 2.89
N GLY A 103 -4.32 5.87 2.71
CA GLY A 103 -5.60 5.18 2.53
C GLY A 103 -6.53 5.39 3.72
N GLU A 104 -6.02 5.18 4.94
CA GLU A 104 -6.77 5.41 6.18
C GLU A 104 -7.22 6.86 6.32
N LYS A 105 -6.38 7.82 5.95
CA LYS A 105 -6.74 9.25 5.95
C LYS A 105 -7.89 9.55 4.99
N ILE A 106 -7.91 8.90 3.82
CA ILE A 106 -9.01 9.04 2.85
C ILE A 106 -10.30 8.49 3.44
N LEU A 107 -10.27 7.30 4.05
CA LEU A 107 -11.45 6.70 4.67
C LEU A 107 -12.00 7.56 5.81
N LYS A 108 -11.14 8.03 6.72
CA LYS A 108 -11.55 8.91 7.80
C LYS A 108 -12.20 10.21 7.29
N ALA A 109 -11.65 10.80 6.24
CA ALA A 109 -12.23 12.00 5.63
C ALA A 109 -13.61 11.74 5.01
N VAL A 110 -13.85 10.53 4.48
CA VAL A 110 -15.17 10.11 3.99
C VAL A 110 -16.16 9.98 5.12
N GLU A 111 -15.78 9.29 6.20
CA GLU A 111 -16.64 9.10 7.38
C GLU A 111 -17.06 10.47 7.95
N GLU A 112 -16.11 11.36 8.19
CA GLU A 112 -16.38 12.73 8.65
C GLU A 112 -17.26 13.52 7.67
N GLY A 113 -17.03 13.36 6.36
CA GLY A 113 -17.82 14.01 5.32
C GLY A 113 -19.26 13.51 5.29
N ILE A 114 -19.47 12.20 5.48
CA ILE A 114 -20.79 11.59 5.55
C ILE A 114 -21.51 12.01 6.84
N CYS A 115 -20.86 11.96 8.01
CA CYS A 115 -21.45 12.43 9.28
C CYS A 115 -21.97 13.87 9.16
N LYS A 116 -21.15 14.77 8.59
CA LYS A 116 -21.54 16.17 8.33
C LYS A 116 -22.75 16.32 7.40
N LEU A 117 -22.92 15.41 6.43
CA LEU A 117 -24.07 15.45 5.51
C LEU A 117 -25.38 15.00 6.16
N TYR A 118 -25.31 14.26 7.26
CA TYR A 118 -26.47 13.70 7.94
C TYR A 118 -26.65 14.23 9.38
N GLU A 119 -25.86 15.22 9.81
CA GLU A 119 -25.88 15.80 11.17
C GLU A 119 -25.74 14.74 12.28
N LEU A 120 -24.93 13.70 12.01
CA LEU A 120 -24.60 12.63 12.95
C LEU A 120 -23.34 12.93 13.75
#